data_AF-A0A953DXA3-F1
#
_entry.id   AF-A0A953DXA3-F1
#
_cell.length_a   1.000
_cell.length_b   1.000
_cell.length_c   1.000
_cell.angle_alpha   90.00
_cell.angle_beta   90.00
_cell.angle_gamma   90.00
#
_symmetry.space_group_name_H-M   'P 1'
#
loop_
_entity.id
_entity.type
_entity.pdbx_description
1 polymer ?
#
loop_
_entity_poly.entity_id
_entity_poly.type
_entity_poly.pdbx_seq_one_letter_code
_entity_poly.pdbx_strand_id
1 'polypeptide(L)' 'MNPPHENVLVIRRKLFEELGSFQGLNFETDKYLKVFLARGNNLFLPRPVAETSPEYKQIIPYAVIACGQKVLHYVRGKK' A
#
# COMPACT_ATOMS: atom_id res chain seq x y z
N MET A 1 -3.84 -4.80 26.72
CA MET A 1 -2.75 -5.36 25.89
C MET A 1 -2.18 -4.21 25.07
N ASN A 2 -0.86 -3.97 25.12
CA ASN A 2 -0.26 -3.03 24.19
C ASN A 2 -0.37 -3.61 22.77
N PRO A 3 -0.73 -2.81 21.76
CA PRO A 3 -0.73 -3.30 20.39
C PRO A 3 0.69 -3.79 20.03
N PRO A 4 0.81 -4.92 19.30
CA PRO A 4 2.10 -5.42 18.88
C PRO A 4 2.85 -4.36 18.06
N HIS A 5 4.18 -4.30 18.25
CA HIS A 5 5.05 -3.45 17.44
C HIS A 5 5.09 -4.00 16.01
N GLU A 6 4.21 -3.48 15.15
CA GLU A 6 4.12 -3.84 13.74
C GLU A 6 5.02 -2.91 12.91
N ASN A 7 5.89 -3.51 12.11
CA ASN A 7 6.57 -2.80 11.03
C ASN A 7 5.85 -3.07 9.71
N VAL A 8 5.55 -2.01 8.97
CA VAL A 8 4.84 -2.06 7.68
C VAL A 8 5.79 -1.77 6.52
N LEU A 9 5.51 -2.38 5.36
CA LEU A 9 6.29 -2.16 4.16
C LEU A 9 5.98 -0.80 3.54
N VAL A 10 7.01 0.01 3.31
CA VAL A 10 6.89 1.33 2.71
C VAL A 10 7.90 1.56 1.59
N ILE A 11 7.62 2.56 0.75
CA ILE A 11 8.58 3.20 -0.15
C ILE A 11 8.77 4.66 0.26
N ARG A 12 9.86 5.28 -0.18
CA ARG A 12 9.99 6.74 -0.13
C ARG A 12 9.00 7.38 -1.11
N ARG A 13 8.30 8.43 -0.69
CA ARG A 13 7.40 9.21 -1.55
C ARG A 13 8.11 9.72 -2.80
N LYS A 14 9.36 10.16 -2.66
CA LYS A 14 10.19 10.64 -3.77
C LYS A 14 10.31 9.61 -4.91
N LEU A 15 10.43 8.32 -4.59
CA LEU A 15 10.49 7.27 -5.61
C LEU A 15 9.19 7.19 -6.42
N PHE A 16 8.03 7.34 -5.77
CA PHE A 16 6.75 7.41 -6.48
C PHE A 16 6.66 8.66 -7.38
N GLU A 17 7.14 9.80 -6.89
CA GLU A 17 7.19 11.05 -7.66
C GLU A 17 8.09 10.93 -8.90
N GLU A 18 9.27 10.31 -8.75
CA GLU A 18 10.22 10.06 -9.83
C GLU A 18 9.68 9.12 -10.91
N LEU A 19 8.90 8.10 -10.54
CA LEU A 19 8.24 7.21 -11.49
C LEU A 19 7.03 7.85 -12.18
N GLY A 20 6.53 8.97 -11.66
CA GLY A 20 5.35 9.67 -12.13
C GLY A 20 4.16 9.48 -11.18
N SER A 21 3.89 10.53 -10.40
CA SER A 21 2.72 10.58 -9.52
C SER A 21 1.42 10.58 -10.30
N PHE A 22 0.38 9.97 -9.73
CA PHE A 22 -0.98 9.99 -10.27
C PHE A 22 -2.01 10.11 -9.14
N GLN A 23 -3.25 10.45 -9.51
CA GLN A 23 -4.42 10.46 -8.64
C GLN A 23 -5.48 9.53 -9.19
N GLY A 24 -6.04 8.65 -8.36
CA GLY A 24 -6.97 7.61 -8.79
C GLY A 24 -6.27 6.28 -9.06
N LEU A 25 -6.65 5.59 -10.14
CA LEU A 25 -6.10 4.29 -10.52
C LEU A 25 -5.17 4.43 -11.72
N ASN A 26 -4.02 3.75 -11.66
CA ASN A 26 -3.11 3.58 -12.79
C ASN A 26 -2.90 2.06 -12.99
N PHE A 27 -3.07 1.59 -14.24
CA PHE A 27 -3.00 0.17 -14.61
C PHE A 27 -1.63 -0.25 -15.17
N GLU A 28 -0.63 0.64 -15.20
CA GLU A 28 0.77 0.34 -15.53
C GLU A 28 1.48 -0.36 -14.36
N THR A 29 0.96 -1.49 -13.88
CA THR A 29 1.42 -2.12 -12.63
C THR A 29 2.91 -2.46 -12.64
N ASP A 30 3.45 -2.92 -13.76
CA ASP A 30 4.85 -3.34 -13.88
C ASP A 30 5.83 -2.18 -13.72
N LYS A 31 5.44 -0.98 -14.16
CA LYS A 31 6.23 0.25 -14.03
C LYS A 31 6.52 0.58 -12.57
N TYR A 32 5.52 0.40 -11.70
CA TYR A 32 5.62 0.76 -10.29
C TYR A 32 6.04 -0.42 -9.43
N LEU A 33 5.35 -1.56 -9.52
CA LEU A 33 5.49 -2.66 -8.57
C LEU A 33 6.87 -3.31 -8.62
N LYS A 34 7.42 -3.51 -9.82
CA LYS A 34 8.77 -4.06 -9.99
C LYS A 34 9.83 -3.17 -9.34
N VAL A 35 9.70 -1.84 -9.51
CA VAL A 35 10.64 -0.87 -8.94
C VAL A 35 10.47 -0.76 -7.43
N PHE A 36 9.23 -0.69 -6.93
CA PHE A 36 8.95 -0.61 -5.50
C PHE A 36 9.46 -1.82 -4.72
N LEU A 37 9.32 -3.02 -5.28
CA LEU A 37 9.76 -4.26 -4.62
C LEU A 37 11.24 -4.58 -4.84
N ALA A 38 11.95 -3.82 -5.68
CA ALA A 38 13.39 -3.99 -5.85
C ALA A 38 14.14 -3.71 -4.54
N ARG A 39 15.20 -4.48 -4.29
CA ARG A 39 16.03 -4.34 -3.08
C ARG A 39 16.55 -2.90 -2.99
N GLY A 40 16.38 -2.28 -1.81
CA GLY A 40 16.82 -0.90 -1.54
C GLY A 40 15.77 0.17 -1.81
N ASN A 41 14.69 -0.14 -2.51
CA ASN A 41 13.61 0.81 -2.81
C ASN A 41 12.46 0.77 -1.80
N ASN A 42 12.39 -0.30 -1.01
CA ASN A 42 11.45 -0.46 0.09
C ASN A 42 12.18 -0.75 1.41
N LEU A 43 11.46 -0.54 2.50
CA LEU A 43 11.90 -0.82 3.85
C LEU A 43 10.70 -1.05 4.78
N PHE A 44 10.97 -1.64 5.93
CA PHE A 44 10.00 -1.82 7.00
C PHE A 44 10.15 -0.70 8.03
N LEU A 45 9.05 0.00 8.36
CA LEU A 45 9.01 1.04 9.38
C LEU A 45 7.94 0.75 10.44
N PRO A 46 8.10 1.19 11.69
CA PRO A 46 7.04 1.12 12.68
C PRO A 46 5.78 1.81 12.16
N ARG A 47 4.63 1.13 12.24
CA ARG A 47 3.33 1.63 11.75
C ARG A 47 3.03 3.08 12.16
N PRO A 48 3.22 3.52 13.43
CA PRO A 48 2.95 4.90 13.83
C PRO A 48 3.76 5.95 13.05
N VAL A 49 4.99 5.60 12.66
CA VAL A 49 5.86 6.48 11.84
C VAL A 49 5.38 6.51 10.40
N ALA A 50 5.02 5.34 9.85
CA ALA A 50 4.54 5.21 8.47
C ALA A 50 3.16 5.87 8.23
N GLU A 51 2.33 6.01 9.28
CA GLU A 51 1.01 6.64 9.20
C GLU A 51 1.06 8.17 9.23
N THR A 52 2.10 8.73 9.86
CA THR A 52 2.21 10.17 10.12
C THR A 52 3.24 10.88 9.25
N SER A 53 4.30 10.17 8.83
CA SER A 53 5.35 10.76 8.02
C SER A 53 4.91 10.95 6.56
N PRO A 54 5.02 12.18 6.01
CA PRO A 54 4.77 12.42 4.59
C PRO A 54 5.88 11.84 3.70
N GLU A 55 7.05 11.50 4.24
CA GLU A 55 8.18 11.03 3.44
C GLU A 55 7.97 9.63 2.87
N TYR A 56 7.00 8.88 3.39
CA TYR A 56 6.77 7.49 3.04
C TYR A 56 5.37 7.26 2.48
N LYS A 57 5.25 6.22 1.65
CA LYS A 57 3.98 5.65 1.23
C LYS A 57 3.95 4.19 1.62
N GLN A 58 2.91 3.77 2.33
CA GLN A 58 2.68 2.38 2.69
C GLN A 58 2.25 1.57 1.46
N ILE A 59 2.82 0.38 1.27
CA ILE A 59 2.35 -0.58 0.27
C ILE A 59 1.23 -1.39 0.92
N ILE A 60 -0.01 -1.14 0.51
CA ILE A 60 -1.19 -1.81 1.06
C ILE A 60 -1.76 -2.74 -0.02
N PRO A 61 -1.74 -4.07 0.19
CA PRO A 61 -2.43 -4.97 -0.71
C PRO A 61 -3.95 -4.78 -0.58
N TYR A 62 -4.63 -4.61 -1.71
CA TYR A 62 -6.07 -4.51 -1.78
C TYR A 62 -6.62 -5.56 -2.74
N ALA A 63 -7.68 -6.24 -2.37
CA ALA A 63 -8.26 -7.34 -3.14
C ALA A 63 -9.74 -7.12 -3.37
N VAL A 64 -10.19 -7.38 -4.60
CA VAL A 64 -11.59 -7.54 -4.94
C VAL A 64 -11.85 -9.04 -5.09
N ILE A 65 -12.74 -9.59 -4.26
CA ILE A 65 -13.07 -11.02 -4.27
C ILE A 65 -14.33 -11.24 -5.11
N ALA A 66 -14.24 -12.11 -6.11
CA ALA A 66 -15.35 -12.47 -6.99
C ALA A 66 -15.59 -13.99 -7.03
N CYS A 67 -16.85 -14.41 -7.15
CA CYS A 67 -17.26 -15.81 -7.33
C CYS A 67 -18.43 -15.88 -8.33
N GLY A 68 -18.17 -16.44 -9.51
CA GLY A 68 -19.10 -16.37 -10.64
C GLY A 68 -19.37 -14.91 -11.04
N GLN A 69 -20.64 -14.56 -11.22
CA GLN A 69 -21.07 -13.17 -11.53
C GLN A 69 -21.27 -12.30 -10.28
N LYS A 70 -20.82 -12.75 -9.10
CA LYS A 70 -20.99 -12.03 -7.83
C LYS A 70 -19.66 -11.49 -7.34
N VAL A 71 -19.68 -10.29 -6.76
CA VAL A 71 -18.55 -9.66 -6.07
C VAL A 71 -18.86 -9.57 -4.59
N LEU A 72 -17.88 -9.88 -3.73
CA LEU A 72 -18.01 -9.72 -2.29
C LEU A 72 -18.15 -8.24 -1.94
N HIS A 73 -19.28 -7.86 -1.36
CA HIS A 73 -19.51 -6.54 -0.79
C HIS A 73 -19.66 -6.68 0.72
N TYR A 74 -18.74 -6.07 1.47
CA TYR A 74 -18.72 -6.08 2.93
C TYR A 74 -18.90 -4.67 3.48
N VAL A 75 -19.84 -4.50 4.41
CA VAL A 75 -19.99 -3.27 5.19
C VAL A 75 -19.70 -3.61 6.64
N ARG A 76 -18.63 -3.04 7.18
CA ARG A 76 -18.25 -3.23 8.59
C ARG A 76 -19.33 -2.65 9.51
N GLY A 77 -19.78 -3.44 10.49
CA GLY A 77 -20.62 -2.95 11.59
C GLY A 77 -22.10 -2.75 11.28
N LYS A 78 -22.62 -3.27 10.15
CA LYS A 78 -24.08 -3.44 10.02
C LYS A 78 -24.53 -4.60 10.93
N LYS A 79 -25.54 -4.33 11.77
CA LYS A 79 -26.28 -5.36 12.52
C LYS A 79 -27.00 -6.30 11.56
#